data_AF-A0AAU9RSN6-F1
#
_entry.id   AF-A0AAU9RSN6-F1
#
_cell.length_a   1.000
_cell.length_b   1.000
_cell.length_c   1.000
_cell.angle_alpha   90.00
_cell.angle_beta   90.00
_cell.angle_gamma   90.00
#
_symmetry.space_group_name_H-M   'P 1'
#
loop_
_entity.id
_entity.type
_entity.pdbx_description
1 polymer ?
#
loop_
_entity_poly.entity_id
_entity_poly.type
_entity_poly.pdbx_seq_one_letter_code
_entity_poly.pdbx_strand_id
1 'polypeptide(L)' 'MRQSKTLKICANHFVKPGMSVQEHVGNEKSCVWHARDFADGELKDELFCIRFASIESGYAHPLDLVMQWFLSC' A
#
# COMPACT_ATOMS: atom_id res chain seq x y z
N MET A 1 5.30 1.37 -6.28
CA MET A 1 4.98 2.78 -5.91
C MET A 1 6.21 3.68 -6.04
N ARG A 2 6.04 4.92 -6.53
CA ARG A 2 7.12 5.91 -6.68
C ARG A 2 6.72 7.29 -6.14
N GLN A 3 7.69 8.06 -5.67
CA GLN A 3 7.48 9.46 -5.25
C GLN A 3 7.31 10.38 -6.47
N SER A 4 6.30 11.25 -6.48
CA SER A 4 5.97 12.07 -7.67
C SER A 4 7.09 13.00 -8.16
N LYS A 5 7.90 13.56 -7.23
CA LYS A 5 8.96 14.53 -7.60
C LYS A 5 10.28 13.87 -7.99
N THR A 6 10.72 12.89 -7.20
CA THR A 6 12.06 12.27 -7.34
C THR A 6 12.03 11.00 -8.18
N LEU A 7 10.84 10.44 -8.41
CA LEU A 7 10.61 9.14 -9.07
C LEU A 7 11.28 7.94 -8.38
N LYS A 8 11.81 8.14 -7.17
CA LYS A 8 12.37 7.07 -6.34
C LYS A 8 11.27 6.07 -6.00
N ILE A 9 11.61 4.79 -6.10
CA ILE A 9 10.76 3.70 -5.64
C ILE A 9 10.65 3.81 -4.13
N CYS A 10 9.42 3.74 -3.60
CA CYS A 10 9.16 3.77 -2.16
C CYS A 10 8.40 2.54 -1.65
N ALA A 11 7.89 1.71 -2.56
CA ALA A 11 7.38 0.38 -2.27
C ALA A 11 7.49 -0.46 -3.54
N ASN A 12 8.09 -1.63 -3.42
CA ASN A 12 8.28 -2.63 -4.46
C ASN A 12 8.14 -4.03 -3.86
N HIS A 13 6.91 -4.49 -3.69
CA HIS A 13 6.58 -5.83 -3.27
C HIS A 13 5.41 -6.38 -4.10
N PHE A 14 5.32 -7.70 -4.18
CA PHE A 14 4.14 -8.35 -4.74
C PHE A 14 2.97 -8.25 -3.77
N VAL A 15 1.82 -7.88 -4.30
CA VAL A 15 0.57 -8.02 -3.56
C VAL A 15 0.07 -9.46 -3.75
N LYS A 16 0.04 -10.23 -2.65
CA LYS A 16 -0.25 -11.67 -2.66
C LYS A 16 -1.68 -11.93 -2.16
N PRO A 17 -2.37 -12.95 -2.69
CA PRO A 17 -3.59 -13.47 -2.07
C PRO A 17 -3.33 -13.80 -0.60
N GLY A 18 -4.20 -13.33 0.30
CA GLY A 18 -4.06 -13.54 1.75
C GLY A 18 -3.19 -12.54 2.50
N MET A 19 -2.69 -11.47 1.85
CA MET A 19 -2.14 -10.33 2.59
C MET A 19 -3.21 -9.72 3.50
N SER A 20 -2.85 -9.45 4.76
CA SER A 20 -3.73 -8.78 5.70
C SER A 20 -3.54 -7.27 5.62
N VAL A 21 -4.54 -6.58 5.06
CA VAL A 21 -4.64 -5.12 5.12
C VAL A 21 -5.68 -4.75 6.16
N GLN A 22 -5.31 -3.90 7.09
CA GLN A 22 -6.15 -3.48 8.20
C GLN A 22 -6.38 -1.97 8.14
N GLU A 23 -7.53 -1.51 8.59
CA GLU A 23 -7.76 -0.09 8.81
C GLU A 23 -6.83 0.44 9.90
N HIS A 24 -6.31 1.65 9.72
CA HIS A 24 -5.48 2.29 10.72
C HIS A 24 -6.36 2.82 11.86
N VAL A 25 -6.07 2.40 13.09
CA VAL A 25 -6.80 2.88 14.28
C VAL A 25 -6.73 4.41 14.36
N GLY A 26 -7.88 5.07 14.42
CA GLY A 26 -7.98 6.53 14.48
C GLY A 26 -7.80 7.25 13.14
N ASN A 27 -7.69 6.54 12.01
CA ASN A 27 -7.74 7.14 10.68
C ASN A 27 -8.44 6.23 9.68
N GLU A 28 -9.73 6.44 9.49
CA GLU A 28 -10.59 5.69 8.57
C GLU A 28 -10.09 5.71 7.12
N LYS A 29 -9.35 6.76 6.71
CA LYS A 29 -8.80 6.91 5.36
C LYS A 29 -7.44 6.24 5.16
N SER A 30 -6.97 5.52 6.19
CA SER A 30 -5.66 4.90 6.18
C SER A 30 -5.74 3.41 6.41
N CYS A 31 -4.84 2.69 5.74
CA CYS A 31 -4.72 1.25 5.88
C CYS A 31 -3.26 0.89 6.14
N VAL A 32 -3.04 -0.17 6.91
CA VAL A 32 -1.74 -0.71 7.26
C VAL A 32 -1.62 -2.17 6.81
N TRP A 33 -0.42 -2.57 6.39
CA TRP A 33 -0.15 -3.95 6.02
C TRP A 33 1.33 -4.28 6.11
N HIS A 34 1.65 -5.56 6.31
CA HIS A 34 3.01 -6.06 6.24
C HIS A 34 3.32 -6.60 4.85
N ALA A 35 4.50 -6.29 4.34
CA ALA A 35 4.98 -6.85 3.09
C ALA A 35 6.50 -7.01 3.10
N ARG A 36 6.98 -7.89 2.22
CA ARG A 36 8.40 -8.09 1.98
C ARG A 36 8.80 -7.31 0.73
N ASP A 37 9.53 -6.21 0.92
CA ASP A 37 9.75 -5.14 -0.04
C ASP A 37 11.20 -5.07 -0.53
N PHE A 38 11.40 -4.56 -1.75
CA PHE A 38 12.70 -4.43 -2.42
C PHE A 38 12.96 -3.01 -2.97
N ALA A 39 12.35 -1.97 -2.40
CA ALA A 39 12.53 -0.60 -2.88
C ALA A 39 13.98 -0.09 -2.77
N ASP A 40 14.72 -0.56 -1.76
CA ASP A 40 16.11 -0.17 -1.48
C ASP A 40 17.16 -1.06 -2.15
N GLY A 41 16.76 -2.05 -2.97
CA GLY A 41 17.68 -3.02 -3.56
C GLY A 41 18.05 -4.19 -2.65
N GLU A 42 17.40 -4.32 -1.49
CA GLU A 42 17.51 -5.45 -0.57
C GLU A 42 16.12 -5.87 -0.10
N LEU A 43 15.94 -7.17 0.15
CA LEU A 43 14.64 -7.72 0.53
C LEU A 43 14.42 -7.57 2.04
N LYS A 44 13.44 -6.76 2.45
CA LYS A 44 13.17 -6.41 3.85
C LYS A 44 11.70 -6.65 4.21
N ASP A 45 11.44 -7.07 5.44
CA ASP A 45 10.08 -7.13 5.97
C ASP A 45 9.71 -5.76 6.55
N GLU A 46 8.70 -5.12 5.97
CA GLU A 46 8.30 -3.76 6.29
C GLU A 46 6.81 -3.68 6.67
N LEU A 47 6.48 -2.67 7.48
CA LEU A 47 5.10 -2.27 7.78
C LEU A 47 4.79 -1.00 6.99
N PHE A 48 3.83 -1.11 6.07
CA PHE A 48 3.36 -0.01 5.27
C PHE A 48 2.12 0.62 5.88
N CYS A 49 1.98 1.93 5.67
CA CYS A 49 0.76 2.69 5.95
C CYS A 49 0.50 3.59 4.74
N ILE A 50 -0.71 3.50 4.18
CA ILE A 50 -1.16 4.40 3.11
C ILE A 50 -2.31 5.24 3.63
N ARG A 51 -2.40 6.50 3.17
CA ARG A 51 -3.55 7.37 3.40
C ARG A 51 -4.15 7.76 2.06
N PHE A 52 -5.42 7.48 1.88
CA PHE A 52 -6.17 7.88 0.70
C PHE A 52 -6.77 9.29 0.90
N ALA A 53 -6.85 10.07 -0.18
CA ALA A 53 -7.50 11.38 -0.15
C ALA A 53 -9.02 11.24 0.09
N SER A 54 -9.61 10.23 -0.55
CA SER A 54 -11.00 9.82 -0.38
C SER A 54 -11.08 8.30 -0.39
N ILE A 55 -11.99 7.74 0.40
CA ILE A 55 -12.41 6.35 0.25
C ILE A 55 -13.65 6.41 -0.63
N GLU A 56 -13.52 6.03 -1.89
CA GLU A 56 -14.68 5.88 -2.76
C GLU A 56 -15.42 4.60 -2.35
N SER A 57 -16.72 4.72 -2.08
CA SER A 57 -17.58 3.68 -1.48
C SER A 57 -17.74 2.41 -2.33
N GLY A 58 -17.08 2.33 -3.50
CA GLY A 58 -17.10 1.19 -4.41
C GLY A 58 -16.01 0.14 -4.14
N TYR A 59 -14.99 0.45 -3.33
CA TYR A 59 -13.95 -0.51 -2.95
C TYR A 59 -14.34 -1.19 -1.65
N ALA A 60 -14.99 -2.34 -1.75
CA ALA A 60 -15.52 -3.07 -0.60
C ALA A 60 -14.42 -3.63 0.33
N HIS A 61 -13.16 -3.68 -0.13
CA HIS A 61 -12.05 -4.22 0.65
C HIS A 61 -10.78 -3.32 0.59
N PRO A 62 -10.09 -3.07 1.73
CA PRO A 62 -8.82 -2.33 1.77
C PRO A 62 -7.71 -2.88 0.86
N LEU A 63 -7.74 -4.19 0.57
CA LEU A 63 -6.84 -4.82 -0.39
C LEU A 63 -7.07 -4.32 -1.81
N ASP A 64 -8.31 -4.08 -2.22
CA ASP A 64 -8.65 -3.63 -3.57
C ASP A 64 -8.11 -2.21 -3.79
N LEU A 65 -8.19 -1.36 -2.76
CA LEU A 65 -7.60 -0.02 -2.77
C LEU A 65 -6.07 -0.07 -2.96
N VAL A 66 -5.38 -0.93 -2.21
CA VAL A 66 -3.92 -1.09 -2.33
C VAL A 66 -3.53 -1.67 -3.68
N MET A 67 -4.27 -2.65 -4.20
CA MET A 67 -4.06 -3.27 -5.51
C MET A 67 -4.21 -2.25 -6.65
N GLN A 68 -5.33 -1.52 -6.67
CA GLN A 68 -5.62 -0.53 -7.72
C GLN A 68 -4.56 0.57 -7.75
N TRP A 69 -4.11 1.01 -6.57
CA TRP A 69 -3.03 1.99 -6.47
C TRP A 69 -1.67 1.46 -6.88
N PHE A 70 -1.35 0.20 -6.57
CA PHE A 70 -0.12 -0.44 -7.04
C PHE A 70 -0.08 -0.54 -8.56
N LEU A 71 -1.21 -0.81 -9.20
CA LEU A 71 -1.33 -0.91 -10.66
C LEU A 71 -1.36 0.46 -11.37
N SER A 72 -1.71 1.53 -10.66
CA SER A 72 -1.78 2.89 -11.21
C SER A 72 -0.46 3.69 -11.13
N CYS A 73 0.59 3.13 -10.51
CA CYS A 73 1.93 3.73 -10.38
C CYS A 73 2.90 3.18 -11.44
#